data_AF-A0A7K1ITB0-F1
#
_entry.id   AF-A0A7K1ITB0-F1
#
_cell.length_a   1.000
_cell.length_b   1.000
_cell.length_c   1.000
_cell.angle_alpha   90.00
_cell.angle_beta   90.00
_cell.angle_gamma   90.00
#
_symmetry.space_group_name_H-M   'P 1'
#
loop_
_entity.id
_entity.type
_entity.pdbx_description
1 polymer ?
#
loop_
_entity_poly.entity_id
_entity_poly.type
_entity_poly.pdbx_seq_one_letter_code
_entity_poly.pdbx_strand_id
1 'polypeptide(L)'
;MTETELTSQEQRFESEHIHASPRVLLLAAIGLVFYGVGNPLRLVGQFSQVGALIAFVGTLLLVIAIVLHVEHLSFRIGRSAVVLIIGAAILNCVGSLMIAAKVSNQDVLWVAGASYVLGGVGVALVAVHKEIQMKATIADYAAGVPWKVRVTVHASFLSLIAGALGLVFWGFGDFGLTSDSGSGPWVLCSVGAVLVSIGVISHVEHLVPRIGPVAVGAAIVAPLLWAAIPCLNAIDPSNTRLTYYRVFLGIGSLLAALACAIAWRKKITTDR
;
A
#
# COMPACT_ATOMS: atom_id res chain seq x y z
N MET A 1 -32.38 -22.02 18.33
CA MET A 1 -31.05 -22.08 17.68
C MET A 1 -30.31 -23.24 18.28
N THR A 2 -30.14 -24.31 17.51
CA THR A 2 -29.38 -25.48 17.94
C THR A 2 -27.89 -25.21 17.79
N GLU A 3 -27.07 -25.81 18.63
CA GLU A 3 -25.59 -25.70 18.66
C GLU A 3 -24.94 -26.01 17.30
N THR A 4 -25.62 -26.82 16.48
CA THR A 4 -25.28 -27.17 15.10
C THR A 4 -25.48 -26.02 14.09
N GLU A 5 -26.45 -25.12 14.33
CA GLU A 5 -26.64 -23.93 13.48
C GLU A 5 -25.57 -22.87 13.77
N LEU A 6 -25.20 -22.69 15.05
CA LEU A 6 -24.13 -21.80 15.50
C LEU A 6 -22.77 -22.18 14.91
N THR A 7 -22.41 -23.45 14.95
CA THR A 7 -21.15 -23.96 14.36
C THR A 7 -21.12 -23.86 12.82
N SER A 8 -22.26 -24.09 12.15
CA SER A 8 -22.36 -23.92 10.69
C SER A 8 -22.30 -22.46 10.24
N GLN A 9 -22.81 -21.55 11.07
CA GLN A 9 -22.70 -20.11 10.87
C GLN A 9 -21.27 -19.65 11.16
N GLU A 10 -20.68 -20.02 12.29
CA GLU A 10 -19.27 -19.73 12.62
C GLU A 10 -18.32 -20.21 11.51
N GLN A 11 -18.52 -21.42 10.96
CA GLN A 11 -17.73 -21.93 9.84
C GLN A 11 -17.96 -21.18 8.51
N ARG A 12 -19.18 -20.69 8.23
CA ARG A 12 -19.41 -19.79 7.08
C ARG A 12 -18.80 -18.40 7.33
N PHE A 13 -18.76 -17.94 8.58
CA PHE A 13 -18.25 -16.63 8.97
C PHE A 13 -16.72 -16.56 9.03
N GLU A 14 -16.03 -17.66 9.34
CA GLU A 14 -14.58 -17.78 9.18
C GLU A 14 -14.13 -17.70 7.70
N SER A 15 -15.05 -18.00 6.77
CA SER A 15 -14.80 -18.09 5.33
C SER A 15 -15.18 -16.86 4.49
N GLU A 16 -15.55 -15.72 5.08
CA GLU A 16 -15.66 -14.48 4.29
C GLU A 16 -14.26 -13.96 3.94
N HIS A 17 -13.64 -14.71 3.03
CA HIS A 17 -12.36 -14.48 2.42
C HIS A 17 -12.33 -13.07 1.85
N ILE A 18 -11.13 -12.47 1.86
CA ILE A 18 -10.85 -11.27 1.10
C ILE A 18 -11.23 -11.57 -0.37
N HIS A 19 -12.40 -11.12 -0.81
CA HIS A 19 -12.92 -11.36 -2.16
C HIS A 19 -12.23 -10.45 -3.20
N ALA A 20 -10.91 -10.27 -3.11
CA ALA A 20 -10.14 -9.65 -4.19
C ALA A 20 -10.19 -10.59 -5.41
N SER A 21 -10.91 -10.21 -6.47
CA SER A 21 -11.01 -11.03 -7.68
C SER A 21 -9.61 -11.43 -8.17
N PRO A 22 -9.36 -12.70 -8.56
CA PRO A 22 -8.06 -13.12 -9.10
C PRO A 22 -7.59 -12.20 -10.25
N ARG A 23 -8.51 -11.68 -11.05
CA ARG A 23 -8.20 -10.75 -12.15
C ARG A 23 -7.65 -9.43 -11.64
N VAL A 24 -8.17 -8.91 -10.53
CA VAL A 24 -7.69 -7.67 -9.89
C VAL A 24 -6.30 -7.88 -9.30
N LEU A 25 -6.06 -9.02 -8.64
CA LEU A 25 -4.74 -9.37 -8.10
C LEU A 25 -3.68 -9.52 -9.20
N LEU A 26 -4.05 -10.15 -10.33
CA LEU A 26 -3.17 -10.26 -11.49
C LEU A 26 -2.87 -8.90 -12.12
N LEU A 27 -3.90 -8.06 -12.29
CA LEU A 27 -3.74 -6.70 -12.82
C LEU A 27 -2.83 -5.85 -11.93
N ALA A 28 -2.99 -5.95 -10.60
CA ALA A 28 -2.11 -5.30 -9.64
C ALA A 28 -0.67 -5.84 -9.71
N ALA A 29 -0.48 -7.16 -9.85
CA ALA A 29 0.85 -7.75 -10.02
C ALA A 29 1.54 -7.21 -11.28
N ILE A 30 0.85 -7.18 -12.43
CA ILE A 30 1.39 -6.64 -13.69
C ILE A 30 1.72 -5.14 -13.55
N GLY A 31 0.83 -4.37 -12.93
CA GLY A 31 1.05 -2.95 -12.65
C GLY A 31 2.30 -2.70 -11.81
N LEU A 32 2.49 -3.49 -10.74
CA LEU A 32 3.68 -3.42 -9.89
C LEU A 32 4.96 -3.86 -10.60
N VAL A 33 4.90 -4.83 -11.53
CA VAL A 33 6.04 -5.19 -12.38
C VAL A 33 6.42 -4.02 -13.27
N PHE A 34 5.46 -3.41 -13.96
CA PHE A 34 5.75 -2.26 -14.83
C PHE A 34 6.27 -1.07 -14.03
N TYR A 35 5.68 -0.77 -12.88
CA TYR A 35 6.21 0.27 -12.00
C TYR A 35 7.63 -0.06 -11.51
N GLY A 36 7.86 -1.32 -11.12
CA GLY A 36 9.13 -1.83 -10.62
C GLY A 36 10.26 -1.81 -11.65
N VAL A 37 9.96 -2.16 -12.91
CA VAL A 37 10.92 -2.14 -14.03
C VAL A 37 11.10 -0.73 -14.59
N GLY A 38 10.03 0.06 -14.66
CA GLY A 38 10.07 1.42 -15.19
C GLY A 38 10.97 2.33 -14.35
N ASN A 39 10.95 2.22 -13.02
CA ASN A 39 11.73 3.08 -12.13
C ASN A 39 13.26 2.98 -12.33
N PRO A 40 13.88 1.79 -12.39
CA PRO A 40 15.29 1.63 -12.76
C PRO A 40 15.59 2.05 -14.20
N LEU A 41 14.72 1.73 -15.17
CA LEU A 41 14.93 2.09 -16.58
C LEU A 41 15.00 3.61 -16.81
N ARG A 42 14.30 4.40 -15.97
CA ARG A 42 14.39 5.88 -16.00
C ARG A 42 15.82 6.41 -15.81
N LEU A 43 16.68 5.61 -15.18
CA LEU A 43 18.07 5.98 -14.85
C LEU A 43 19.04 5.69 -16.00
N VAL A 44 18.64 4.84 -16.94
CA VAL A 44 19.44 4.51 -18.12
C VAL A 44 19.15 5.57 -19.17
N GLY A 45 20.10 6.47 -19.44
CA GLY A 45 19.87 7.71 -20.20
C GLY A 45 19.05 7.54 -21.49
N GLN A 46 19.38 6.54 -22.31
CA GLN A 46 18.67 6.24 -23.56
C GLN A 46 17.24 5.71 -23.38
N PHE A 47 16.92 5.15 -22.21
CA PHE A 47 15.60 4.61 -21.87
C PHE A 47 14.83 5.47 -20.86
N SER A 48 15.33 6.66 -20.52
CA SER A 48 14.76 7.49 -19.45
C SER A 48 13.25 7.77 -19.64
N GLN A 49 12.85 8.17 -20.84
CA GLN A 49 11.45 8.42 -21.20
C GLN A 49 10.62 7.14 -21.29
N VAL A 50 11.19 6.06 -21.84
CA VAL A 50 10.52 4.76 -21.96
C VAL A 50 10.24 4.20 -20.57
N GLY A 51 11.21 4.25 -19.65
CA GLY A 51 11.03 3.88 -18.25
C GLY A 51 10.01 4.77 -17.54
N ALA A 52 9.93 6.06 -17.90
CA ALA A 52 8.90 6.97 -17.41
C ALA A 52 7.49 6.51 -17.79
N LEU A 53 7.29 6.22 -19.07
CA LEU A 53 6.03 5.70 -19.62
C LEU A 53 5.67 4.32 -19.05
N ILE A 54 6.62 3.39 -18.95
CA ILE A 54 6.37 2.06 -18.39
C ILE A 54 5.88 2.17 -16.95
N ALA A 55 6.53 2.98 -16.12
CA ALA A 55 6.09 3.14 -14.73
C ALA A 55 4.77 3.93 -14.61
N PHE A 56 4.48 4.87 -15.53
CA PHE A 56 3.16 5.49 -15.63
C PHE A 56 2.06 4.45 -15.92
N VAL A 57 2.26 3.60 -16.94
CA VAL A 57 1.33 2.51 -17.27
C VAL A 57 1.19 1.57 -16.07
N GLY A 58 2.29 1.25 -15.38
CA GLY A 58 2.26 0.45 -14.15
C GLY A 58 1.35 1.04 -13.08
N THR A 59 1.52 2.32 -12.74
CA THR A 59 0.65 3.02 -11.77
C THR A 59 -0.80 3.11 -12.24
N LEU A 60 -1.04 3.31 -13.54
CA LEU A 60 -2.38 3.35 -14.10
C LEU A 60 -3.10 2.02 -13.94
N LEU A 61 -2.41 0.90 -14.18
CA LEU A 61 -2.96 -0.44 -13.96
C LEU A 61 -3.31 -0.67 -12.48
N LEU A 62 -2.52 -0.12 -11.54
CA LEU A 62 -2.85 -0.18 -10.11
C LEU A 62 -4.09 0.63 -9.77
N VAL A 63 -4.22 1.84 -10.31
CA VAL A 63 -5.45 2.66 -10.16
C VAL A 63 -6.66 1.89 -10.68
N ILE A 64 -6.57 1.32 -11.89
CA ILE A 64 -7.66 0.52 -12.47
C ILE A 64 -7.99 -0.68 -11.59
N ALA A 65 -6.98 -1.39 -11.07
CA ALA A 65 -7.20 -2.53 -10.16
C ALA A 65 -7.97 -2.11 -8.90
N ILE A 66 -7.63 -0.97 -8.30
CA ILE A 66 -8.33 -0.44 -7.11
C ILE A 66 -9.77 -0.03 -7.47
N VAL A 67 -9.96 0.67 -8.60
CA VAL A 67 -11.28 1.14 -9.07
C VAL A 67 -12.21 -0.04 -9.38
N LEU A 68 -11.70 -1.09 -10.04
CA LEU A 68 -12.46 -2.32 -10.30
C LEU A 68 -12.89 -3.05 -9.01
N HIS A 69 -12.31 -2.69 -7.86
CA HIS A 69 -12.64 -3.25 -6.57
C HIS A 69 -13.27 -2.22 -5.61
N VAL A 70 -13.67 -1.05 -6.11
CA VAL A 70 -14.10 0.10 -5.31
C VAL A 70 -15.33 -0.19 -4.45
N GLU A 71 -16.31 -0.95 -4.95
CA GLU A 71 -17.55 -1.24 -4.22
C GLU A 71 -17.28 -2.13 -3.01
N HIS A 72 -16.55 -3.23 -3.23
CA HIS A 72 -16.16 -4.14 -2.16
C HIS A 72 -15.25 -3.45 -1.14
N LEU A 73 -14.29 -2.64 -1.59
CA LEU A 73 -13.44 -1.85 -0.69
C LEU A 73 -14.25 -0.82 0.09
N SER A 74 -15.17 -0.09 -0.55
CA SER A 74 -15.95 0.96 0.10
C SER A 74 -16.84 0.41 1.20
N PHE A 75 -17.36 -0.82 1.02
CA PHE A 75 -18.09 -1.54 2.05
C PHE A 75 -17.20 -1.96 3.23
N ARG A 76 -15.98 -2.45 2.96
CA ARG A 76 -15.09 -3.02 3.99
C ARG A 76 -14.31 -1.97 4.79
N ILE A 77 -13.78 -0.94 4.13
CA ILE A 77 -12.84 0.02 4.72
C ILE A 77 -13.38 1.46 4.73
N GLY A 78 -14.59 1.68 4.22
CA GLY A 78 -15.26 2.99 4.18
C GLY A 78 -14.97 3.79 2.91
N ARG A 79 -16.03 4.38 2.32
CA ARG A 79 -15.96 5.11 1.04
C ARG A 79 -14.93 6.25 1.05
N SER A 80 -14.85 7.03 2.14
CA SER A 80 -13.91 8.14 2.24
C SER A 80 -12.45 7.66 2.18
N ALA A 81 -12.11 6.57 2.88
CA ALA A 81 -10.77 5.99 2.82
C ALA A 81 -10.42 5.54 1.40
N VAL A 82 -11.36 4.87 0.72
CA VAL A 82 -11.18 4.42 -0.67
C VAL A 82 -10.92 5.57 -1.62
N VAL A 83 -11.68 6.67 -1.51
CA VAL A 83 -11.50 7.86 -2.35
C VAL A 83 -10.10 8.46 -2.17
N LEU A 84 -9.61 8.57 -0.93
CA LEU A 84 -8.27 9.10 -0.67
C LEU A 84 -7.17 8.16 -1.18
N ILE A 85 -7.33 6.84 -1.03
CA ILE A 85 -6.37 5.85 -1.55
C ILE A 85 -6.33 5.87 -3.08
N ILE A 86 -7.48 6.01 -3.76
CA ILE A 86 -7.55 6.16 -5.22
C ILE A 86 -6.88 7.48 -5.63
N GLY A 87 -7.19 8.58 -4.96
CA GLY A 87 -6.58 9.89 -5.21
C GLY A 87 -5.06 9.85 -5.06
N ALA A 88 -4.56 9.17 -4.02
CA ALA A 88 -3.12 8.95 -3.82
C ALA A 88 -2.49 8.18 -4.99
N ALA A 89 -3.12 7.08 -5.41
CA ALA A 89 -2.63 6.31 -6.54
C ALA A 89 -2.64 7.11 -7.86
N ILE A 90 -3.66 7.96 -8.08
CA ILE A 90 -3.73 8.88 -9.22
C ILE A 90 -2.60 9.90 -9.16
N LEU A 91 -2.32 10.50 -8.01
CA LEU A 91 -1.23 11.47 -7.87
C LEU A 91 0.13 10.81 -8.18
N ASN A 92 0.38 9.60 -7.69
CA ASN A 92 1.61 8.87 -8.03
C ASN A 92 1.70 8.57 -9.56
N CYS A 93 0.56 8.28 -10.19
CA CYS A 93 0.46 8.14 -11.65
C CYS A 93 0.80 9.45 -12.38
N VAL A 94 0.24 10.57 -11.93
CA VAL A 94 0.54 11.91 -12.46
C VAL A 94 2.02 12.24 -12.31
N GLY A 95 2.63 11.96 -11.15
CA GLY A 95 4.07 12.16 -10.94
C GLY A 95 4.93 11.37 -11.93
N SER A 96 4.54 10.13 -12.26
CA SER A 96 5.19 9.34 -13.30
C SER A 96 5.05 9.93 -14.70
N LEU A 97 3.89 10.50 -15.04
CA LEU A 97 3.66 11.18 -16.31
C LEU A 97 4.46 12.49 -16.41
N MET A 98 4.55 13.24 -15.32
CA MET A 98 5.34 14.48 -15.24
C MET A 98 6.82 14.24 -15.53
N ILE A 99 7.39 13.11 -15.06
CA ILE A 99 8.75 12.71 -15.42
C ILE A 99 8.87 12.47 -16.93
N ALA A 100 7.89 11.80 -17.56
CA ALA A 100 7.91 11.58 -19.01
C ALA A 100 7.79 12.89 -19.80
N ALA A 101 7.01 13.84 -19.27
CA ALA A 101 6.82 15.19 -19.82
C ALA A 101 7.98 16.16 -19.49
N LYS A 102 9.06 15.69 -18.85
CA LYS A 102 10.22 16.51 -18.46
C LYS A 102 9.88 17.71 -17.56
N VAL A 103 8.85 17.55 -16.72
CA VAL A 103 8.56 18.54 -15.68
C VAL A 103 9.71 18.54 -14.65
N SER A 104 9.88 19.65 -13.94
CA SER A 104 10.93 19.80 -12.94
C SER A 104 10.89 18.67 -11.89
N ASN A 105 12.06 18.22 -11.44
CA ASN A 105 12.14 17.20 -10.38
C ASN A 105 11.45 17.67 -9.09
N GLN A 106 11.44 18.99 -8.87
CA GLN A 106 10.73 19.66 -7.80
C GLN A 106 9.24 19.30 -7.81
N ASP A 107 8.54 19.63 -8.90
CA ASP A 107 7.09 19.44 -8.98
C ASP A 107 6.72 17.94 -8.89
N VAL A 108 7.58 17.08 -9.44
CA VAL A 108 7.43 15.62 -9.33
C VAL A 108 7.49 15.15 -7.87
N LEU A 109 8.44 15.66 -7.08
CA LEU A 109 8.56 15.34 -5.65
C LEU A 109 7.39 15.89 -4.83
N TRP A 110 6.87 17.08 -5.18
CA TRP A 110 5.66 17.60 -4.54
C TRP A 110 4.44 16.72 -4.80
N VAL A 111 4.25 16.29 -6.05
CA VAL A 111 3.13 15.38 -6.39
C VAL A 111 3.31 14.01 -5.72
N ALA A 112 4.55 13.49 -5.66
CA ALA A 112 4.85 12.26 -4.94
C ALA A 112 4.58 12.40 -3.43
N GLY A 113 5.07 13.45 -2.78
CA GLY A 113 4.84 13.73 -1.38
C GLY A 113 3.35 13.85 -1.04
N ALA A 114 2.60 14.59 -1.86
CA ALA A 114 1.16 14.71 -1.72
C ALA A 114 0.44 13.36 -1.87
N SER A 115 0.90 12.50 -2.79
CA SER A 115 0.36 11.16 -2.97
C SER A 115 0.50 10.30 -1.71
N TYR A 116 1.66 10.31 -1.07
CA TYR A 116 1.91 9.52 0.14
C TYR A 116 1.17 10.07 1.35
N VAL A 117 1.12 11.40 1.53
CA VAL A 117 0.31 12.01 2.59
C VAL A 117 -1.16 11.66 2.42
N LEU A 118 -1.71 11.79 1.20
CA LEU A 118 -3.09 11.46 0.92
C LEU A 118 -3.39 9.97 1.17
N GLY A 119 -2.46 9.08 0.79
CA GLY A 119 -2.55 7.65 1.06
C GLY A 119 -2.54 7.34 2.55
N GLY A 120 -1.66 8.01 3.31
CA GLY A 120 -1.59 7.89 4.77
C GLY A 120 -2.86 8.34 5.48
N VAL A 121 -3.43 9.49 5.08
CA VAL A 121 -4.73 9.95 5.58
C VAL A 121 -5.84 8.95 5.20
N GLY A 122 -5.80 8.39 3.99
CA GLY A 122 -6.70 7.32 3.56
C GLY A 122 -6.65 6.11 4.49
N VAL A 123 -5.45 5.62 4.83
CA VAL A 123 -5.27 4.51 5.77
C VAL A 123 -5.73 4.88 7.19
N ALA A 124 -5.50 6.11 7.64
CA ALA A 124 -6.01 6.59 8.93
C ALA A 124 -7.56 6.57 8.99
N LEU A 125 -8.22 6.94 7.89
CA LEU A 125 -9.68 6.85 7.79
C LEU A 125 -10.19 5.41 7.84
N VAL A 126 -9.39 4.42 7.41
CA VAL A 126 -9.73 2.99 7.62
C VAL A 126 -9.79 2.66 9.11
N ALA A 127 -8.87 3.20 9.92
CA ALA A 127 -8.89 3.01 11.37
C ALA A 127 -10.13 3.66 11.99
N VAL A 128 -10.48 4.89 11.59
CA VAL A 128 -11.70 5.56 12.05
C VAL A 128 -12.95 4.77 11.65
N HIS A 129 -13.00 4.26 10.43
CA HIS A 129 -14.12 3.43 9.97
C HIS A 129 -14.24 2.14 10.79
N LYS A 130 -13.12 1.48 11.09
CA LYS A 130 -13.08 0.30 11.98
C LYS A 130 -13.62 0.63 13.37
N GLU A 131 -13.23 1.76 13.95
CA GLU A 131 -13.73 2.20 15.27
C GLU A 131 -15.25 2.41 15.27
N ILE A 132 -15.79 3.05 14.23
CA ILE A 132 -17.24 3.25 14.07
C ILE A 132 -17.97 1.91 13.97
N GLN A 133 -17.44 0.97 13.17
CA GLN A 133 -18.01 -0.38 13.05
C GLN A 133 -18.03 -1.10 14.41
N MET A 134 -16.93 -1.02 15.18
CA MET A 134 -16.83 -1.64 16.50
C MET A 134 -17.80 -1.02 17.50
N LYS A 135 -17.90 0.32 17.56
CA LYS A 135 -18.86 1.00 18.44
C LYS A 135 -20.30 0.63 18.12
N ALA A 136 -20.64 0.54 16.82
CA ALA A 136 -21.96 0.10 16.40
C ALA A 136 -22.25 -1.35 16.81
N THR A 137 -21.28 -2.27 16.67
CA THR A 137 -21.41 -3.65 17.13
C THR A 137 -21.62 -3.75 18.65
N ILE A 138 -20.89 -2.96 19.44
CA ILE A 138 -21.05 -2.92 20.90
C ILE A 138 -22.45 -2.39 21.27
N ALA A 139 -22.93 -1.34 20.58
CA ALA A 139 -24.26 -0.79 20.80
C ALA A 139 -25.36 -1.79 20.44
N ASP A 140 -25.23 -2.52 19.33
CA ASP A 140 -26.17 -3.58 18.93
C ASP A 140 -26.23 -4.70 20.00
N TYR A 141 -25.07 -5.09 20.54
CA TYR A 141 -24.97 -6.09 21.60
C TYR A 141 -25.66 -5.61 22.89
N ALA A 142 -25.43 -4.37 23.30
CA ALA A 142 -26.08 -3.77 24.46
C ALA A 142 -27.62 -3.65 24.29
N ALA A 143 -28.09 -3.53 23.05
CA ALA A 143 -29.51 -3.46 22.70
C ALA A 143 -30.17 -4.84 22.54
N GLY A 144 -29.45 -5.95 22.76
CA GLY A 144 -29.98 -7.31 22.63
C GLY A 144 -30.33 -7.72 21.20
N VAL A 145 -29.78 -7.02 20.20
CA VAL A 145 -29.99 -7.36 18.78
C VAL A 145 -29.21 -8.64 18.47
N PRO A 146 -29.84 -9.68 17.89
CA PRO A 146 -29.14 -10.91 17.52
C PRO A 146 -27.99 -10.57 16.59
N TRP A 147 -26.84 -11.20 16.84
CA TRP A 147 -25.54 -10.88 16.25
C TRP A 147 -25.64 -10.74 14.73
N LYS A 148 -25.64 -9.50 14.23
CA LYS A 148 -25.34 -9.25 12.82
C LYS A 148 -23.84 -9.11 12.72
N VAL A 149 -23.19 -10.14 12.18
CA VAL A 149 -21.75 -10.11 11.89
C VAL A 149 -21.48 -8.94 10.97
N ARG A 150 -21.03 -7.82 11.53
CA ARG A 150 -20.53 -6.72 10.72
C ARG A 150 -19.15 -7.14 10.25
N VAL A 151 -19.00 -7.25 8.94
CA VAL A 151 -17.73 -7.33 8.26
C VAL A 151 -16.77 -6.26 8.83
N THR A 152 -15.74 -6.70 9.56
CA THR A 152 -14.77 -5.77 10.15
C THR A 152 -13.47 -5.74 9.36
N VAL A 153 -12.79 -4.60 9.43
CA VAL A 153 -11.41 -4.46 8.99
C VAL A 153 -10.52 -5.37 9.84
N HIS A 154 -9.86 -6.32 9.21
CA HIS A 154 -9.04 -7.32 9.89
C HIS A 154 -7.73 -6.76 10.46
N ALA A 155 -7.21 -5.67 9.88
CA ALA A 155 -5.98 -5.02 10.34
C ALA A 155 -6.13 -4.48 11.77
N SER A 156 -5.09 -4.65 12.61
CA SER A 156 -5.06 -4.07 13.96
C SER A 156 -5.01 -2.54 13.89
N PHE A 157 -5.47 -1.84 14.93
CA PHE A 157 -5.35 -0.37 14.97
C PHE A 157 -3.89 0.08 14.91
N LEU A 158 -2.99 -0.64 15.59
CA LEU A 158 -1.57 -0.39 15.52
C LEU A 158 -1.05 -0.50 14.08
N SER A 159 -1.46 -1.54 13.35
CA SER A 159 -1.10 -1.73 11.94
C SER A 159 -1.53 -0.55 11.07
N LEU A 160 -2.78 -0.12 11.21
CA LEU A 160 -3.35 0.99 10.44
C LEU A 160 -2.70 2.34 10.79
N ILE A 161 -2.49 2.63 12.07
CA ILE A 161 -1.88 3.88 12.52
C ILE A 161 -0.39 3.94 12.12
N ALA A 162 0.36 2.86 12.33
CA ALA A 162 1.76 2.79 11.93
C ALA A 162 1.91 2.91 10.41
N GLY A 163 1.08 2.22 9.64
CA GLY A 163 1.04 2.36 8.18
C GLY A 163 0.68 3.78 7.73
N ALA A 164 -0.33 4.40 8.35
CA ALA A 164 -0.76 5.76 8.04
C ALA A 164 0.34 6.80 8.32
N LEU A 165 0.90 6.79 9.53
CA LEU A 165 2.00 7.68 9.92
C LEU A 165 3.24 7.46 9.07
N GLY A 166 3.52 6.20 8.74
CA GLY A 166 4.64 5.84 7.88
C GLY A 166 4.54 6.48 6.49
N LEU A 167 3.37 6.41 5.86
CA LEU A 167 3.12 7.07 4.57
C LEU A 167 3.15 8.60 4.68
N VAL A 168 2.64 9.17 5.77
CA VAL A 168 2.67 10.63 5.99
C VAL A 168 4.11 11.13 6.15
N PHE A 169 4.93 10.48 6.97
CA PHE A 169 6.34 10.85 7.15
C PHE A 169 7.14 10.67 5.86
N TRP A 170 6.87 9.60 5.11
CA TRP A 170 7.45 9.44 3.78
C TRP A 170 7.11 10.62 2.87
N GLY A 171 5.83 11.02 2.82
CA GLY A 171 5.39 12.14 1.99
C GLY A 171 5.99 13.48 2.40
N PHE A 172 6.12 13.75 3.71
CA PHE A 172 6.84 14.94 4.19
C PHE A 172 8.33 14.91 3.88
N GLY A 173 8.95 13.73 3.88
CA GLY A 173 10.31 13.55 3.40
C GLY A 173 10.43 13.92 1.92
N ASP A 174 9.56 13.40 1.04
CA ASP A 174 9.55 13.76 -0.39
C ASP A 174 9.33 15.27 -0.61
N PHE A 175 8.47 15.93 0.18
CA PHE A 175 8.37 17.40 0.16
C PHE A 175 9.69 18.06 0.58
N GLY A 176 10.36 17.58 1.61
CA GLY A 176 11.60 18.19 2.11
C GLY A 176 12.81 18.00 1.19
N LEU A 177 12.86 16.90 0.41
CA LEU A 177 13.91 16.60 -0.58
C LEU A 177 14.04 17.64 -1.70
N THR A 178 13.11 18.57 -1.74
CA THR A 178 13.05 19.68 -2.70
C THR A 178 13.87 20.90 -2.32
N SER A 179 14.19 21.03 -1.04
CA SER A 179 15.11 22.05 -0.56
C SER A 179 16.49 21.42 -0.43
N ASP A 180 17.56 22.16 -0.76
CA ASP A 180 18.99 21.80 -0.52
C ASP A 180 19.27 21.64 0.99
N SER A 181 18.50 20.77 1.61
CA SER A 181 18.29 20.63 3.04
C SER A 181 18.98 19.37 3.47
N GLY A 182 19.59 19.43 4.65
CA GLY A 182 20.45 18.38 5.18
C GLY A 182 19.74 17.03 5.40
N SER A 183 20.18 16.26 6.39
CA SER A 183 19.68 14.90 6.59
C SER A 183 18.18 14.78 6.94
N GLY A 184 17.50 15.88 7.31
CA GLY A 184 16.12 15.89 7.82
C GLY A 184 15.07 15.17 6.95
N PRO A 185 14.90 15.52 5.66
CA PRO A 185 13.94 14.85 4.79
C PRO A 185 14.24 13.36 4.59
N TRP A 186 15.53 12.99 4.52
CA TRP A 186 15.96 11.60 4.43
C TRP A 186 15.64 10.81 5.70
N VAL A 187 15.78 11.42 6.88
CA VAL A 187 15.35 10.82 8.15
C VAL A 187 13.84 10.57 8.13
N LEU A 188 13.03 11.53 7.67
CA LEU A 188 11.57 11.36 7.57
C LEU A 188 11.16 10.20 6.65
N CYS A 189 11.77 10.08 5.46
CA CYS A 189 11.55 8.92 4.59
C CYS A 189 11.95 7.60 5.27
N SER A 190 13.10 7.57 5.95
CA SER A 190 13.60 6.38 6.65
C SER A 190 12.63 5.91 7.73
N VAL A 191 12.25 6.82 8.63
CA VAL A 191 11.29 6.55 9.71
C VAL A 191 9.94 6.15 9.12
N GLY A 192 9.51 6.82 8.05
CA GLY A 192 8.28 6.51 7.34
C GLY A 192 8.21 5.06 6.88
N ALA A 193 9.24 4.59 6.16
CA ALA A 193 9.31 3.20 5.69
C ALA A 193 9.42 2.17 6.83
N VAL A 194 10.14 2.49 7.91
CA VAL A 194 10.20 1.64 9.11
C VAL A 194 8.80 1.49 9.73
N LEU A 195 8.05 2.58 9.86
CA LEU A 195 6.69 2.56 10.40
C LEU A 195 5.72 1.75 9.51
N VAL A 196 5.82 1.86 8.18
CA VAL A 196 5.05 1.00 7.26
C VAL A 196 5.39 -0.48 7.50
N SER A 197 6.67 -0.80 7.66
CA SER A 197 7.14 -2.17 7.93
C SER A 197 6.59 -2.70 9.26
N ILE A 198 6.62 -1.89 10.33
CA ILE A 198 6.01 -2.22 11.63
C ILE A 198 4.50 -2.45 11.47
N GLY A 199 3.84 -1.63 10.64
CA GLY A 199 2.44 -1.79 10.29
C GLY A 199 2.14 -3.17 9.71
N VAL A 200 2.94 -3.63 8.76
CA VAL A 200 2.81 -4.98 8.17
C VAL A 200 3.15 -6.07 9.19
N ILE A 201 4.23 -5.91 9.96
CA ILE A 201 4.68 -6.87 10.98
C ILE A 201 3.59 -7.11 12.03
N SER A 202 2.96 -6.04 12.52
CA SER A 202 1.86 -6.11 13.50
C SER A 202 0.57 -6.76 12.98
N HIS A 203 0.56 -7.17 11.70
CA HIS A 203 -0.54 -7.89 11.07
C HIS A 203 -0.11 -9.27 10.50
N VAL A 204 1.13 -9.71 10.74
CA VAL A 204 1.71 -10.96 10.19
C VAL A 204 0.89 -12.18 10.55
N GLU A 205 0.47 -12.32 11.80
CA GLU A 205 -0.29 -13.48 12.29
C GLU A 205 -1.60 -13.69 11.51
N HIS A 206 -2.20 -12.60 11.04
CA HIS A 206 -3.40 -12.65 10.20
C HIS A 206 -3.08 -12.79 8.70
N LEU A 207 -1.96 -12.25 8.24
CA LEU A 207 -1.58 -12.28 6.83
C LEU A 207 -1.00 -13.64 6.41
N VAL A 208 -0.18 -14.28 7.25
CA VAL A 208 0.51 -15.54 6.92
C VAL A 208 -0.47 -16.66 6.55
N PRO A 209 -1.54 -16.94 7.34
CA PRO A 209 -2.52 -17.94 6.96
C PRO A 209 -3.25 -17.61 5.65
N ARG A 210 -3.40 -16.33 5.32
CA ARG A 210 -4.18 -15.85 4.17
C ARG A 210 -3.40 -15.84 2.87
N ILE A 211 -2.22 -15.23 2.83
CA ILE A 211 -1.42 -15.04 1.61
C ILE A 211 -0.11 -15.83 1.60
N GLY A 212 0.24 -16.49 2.71
CA GLY A 212 1.43 -17.32 2.86
C GLY A 212 2.66 -16.54 3.35
N PRO A 213 3.62 -17.21 4.01
CA PRO A 213 4.76 -16.56 4.66
C PRO A 213 5.68 -15.85 3.67
N VAL A 214 5.84 -16.37 2.46
CA VAL A 214 6.70 -15.76 1.42
C VAL A 214 6.14 -14.42 0.96
N ALA A 215 4.83 -14.32 0.74
CA ALA A 215 4.19 -13.07 0.33
C ALA A 215 4.28 -12.01 1.45
N VAL A 216 4.11 -12.43 2.71
CA VAL A 216 4.27 -11.56 3.88
C VAL A 216 5.72 -11.09 4.02
N GLY A 217 6.69 -11.98 3.88
CA GLY A 217 8.11 -11.63 3.91
C GLY A 217 8.46 -10.60 2.84
N ALA A 218 8.00 -10.79 1.60
CA ALA A 218 8.18 -9.83 0.53
C ALA A 218 7.54 -8.46 0.83
N ALA A 219 6.35 -8.44 1.45
CA ALA A 219 5.65 -7.22 1.85
C ALA A 219 6.32 -6.47 3.01
N ILE A 220 7.11 -7.15 3.85
CA ILE A 220 7.92 -6.53 4.92
C ILE A 220 9.25 -6.01 4.34
N VAL A 221 9.91 -6.82 3.52
CA VAL A 221 11.22 -6.46 2.95
C VAL A 221 11.11 -5.30 1.97
N ALA A 222 10.02 -5.20 1.20
CA ALA A 222 9.81 -4.10 0.25
C ALA A 222 9.93 -2.69 0.89
N PRO A 223 9.17 -2.33 1.94
CA PRO A 223 9.32 -1.04 2.60
C PRO A 223 10.68 -0.90 3.32
N LEU A 224 11.26 -1.96 3.88
CA LEU A 224 12.61 -1.88 4.47
C LEU A 224 13.68 -1.54 3.43
N LEU A 225 13.58 -2.07 2.21
CA LEU A 225 14.45 -1.70 1.09
C LEU A 225 14.26 -0.23 0.69
N TRP A 226 13.04 0.30 0.82
CA TRP A 226 12.79 1.72 0.61
C TRP A 226 13.46 2.59 1.68
N ALA A 227 13.62 2.11 2.92
CA ALA A 227 14.33 2.82 3.99
C ALA A 227 15.85 2.85 3.80
N ALA A 228 16.45 1.90 3.08
CA ALA A 228 17.89 1.72 3.01
C ALA A 228 18.63 2.96 2.43
N ILE A 229 18.13 3.53 1.33
CA ILE A 229 18.76 4.70 0.69
C ILE A 229 18.60 5.98 1.50
N PRO A 230 17.39 6.31 2.01
CA PRO A 230 17.25 7.42 2.94
C PRO A 230 18.12 7.30 4.19
N CYS A 231 18.29 6.10 4.77
CA CYS A 231 19.21 5.91 5.90
C CYS A 231 20.66 6.23 5.53
N LEU A 232 21.13 5.73 4.38
CA LEU A 232 22.50 6.00 3.91
C LEU A 232 22.72 7.49 3.62
N ASN A 233 21.74 8.16 3.01
CA ASN A 233 21.80 9.61 2.77
C ASN A 233 21.69 10.45 4.05
N ALA A 234 20.97 9.98 5.06
CA ALA A 234 20.92 10.66 6.35
C ALA A 234 22.27 10.63 7.08
N ILE A 235 23.07 9.59 6.86
CA ILE A 235 24.39 9.39 7.47
C ILE A 235 25.48 10.10 6.65
N ASP A 236 25.46 9.97 5.32
CA ASP A 236 26.43 10.58 4.42
C ASP A 236 25.74 11.15 3.16
N PRO A 237 25.33 12.43 3.21
CA PRO A 237 24.62 13.10 2.11
C PRO A 237 25.44 13.23 0.83
N SER A 238 26.77 13.04 0.90
CA SER A 238 27.67 13.16 -0.25
C SER A 238 27.68 11.91 -1.13
N ASN A 239 27.15 10.79 -0.62
CA ASN A 239 27.41 9.44 -1.15
C ASN A 239 26.31 8.90 -2.07
N THR A 240 25.09 9.45 -2.04
CA THR A 240 23.95 8.78 -2.68
C THR A 240 23.06 9.73 -3.51
N ARG A 241 23.17 9.60 -4.83
CA ARG A 241 22.31 10.30 -5.80
C ARG A 241 20.88 9.73 -5.76
N LEU A 242 19.89 10.59 -6.05
CA LEU A 242 18.47 10.27 -6.31
C LEU A 242 18.25 8.99 -7.18
N THR A 243 19.25 8.64 -7.97
CA THR A 243 19.41 7.40 -8.74
C THR A 243 19.15 6.14 -7.91
N TYR A 244 19.78 5.98 -6.75
CA TYR A 244 19.65 4.74 -5.96
C TYR A 244 18.27 4.60 -5.33
N TYR A 245 17.66 5.72 -4.90
CA TYR A 245 16.30 5.76 -4.38
C TYR A 245 15.30 5.12 -5.35
N ARG A 246 15.42 5.41 -6.65
CA ARG A 246 14.56 4.82 -7.69
C ARG A 246 14.81 3.34 -7.95
N VAL A 247 16.04 2.86 -7.79
CA VAL A 247 16.36 1.41 -7.91
C VAL A 247 15.69 0.61 -6.80
N PHE A 248 15.82 1.05 -5.54
CA PHE A 248 15.25 0.35 -4.40
C PHE A 248 13.71 0.44 -4.37
N LEU A 249 13.13 1.56 -4.79
CA LEU A 249 11.70 1.64 -5.08
C LEU A 249 11.27 0.60 -6.13
N GLY A 250 12.05 0.45 -7.19
CA GLY A 250 11.84 -0.56 -8.23
C GLY A 250 11.85 -1.99 -7.67
N ILE A 251 12.89 -2.35 -6.92
CA ILE A 251 13.03 -3.68 -6.31
C ILE A 251 11.89 -3.97 -5.33
N GLY A 252 11.55 -3.02 -4.45
CA GLY A 252 10.43 -3.20 -3.51
C GLY A 252 9.10 -3.38 -4.23
N SER A 253 8.90 -2.70 -5.36
CA SER A 253 7.70 -2.88 -6.21
C SER A 253 7.65 -4.26 -6.85
N LEU A 254 8.79 -4.82 -7.27
CA LEU A 254 8.89 -6.19 -7.79
C LEU A 254 8.61 -7.24 -6.70
N LEU A 255 9.07 -7.00 -5.46
CA LEU A 255 8.72 -7.84 -4.32
C LEU A 255 7.22 -7.78 -4.00
N ALA A 256 6.63 -6.59 -4.06
CA ALA A 256 5.18 -6.44 -3.92
C ALA A 256 4.42 -7.16 -5.06
N ALA A 257 4.92 -7.09 -6.30
CA ALA A 257 4.35 -7.83 -7.43
C ALA A 257 4.38 -9.34 -7.19
N LEU A 258 5.50 -9.85 -6.66
CA LEU A 258 5.65 -11.26 -6.28
C LEU A 258 4.63 -11.65 -5.21
N ALA A 259 4.44 -10.82 -4.18
CA ALA A 259 3.42 -11.05 -3.15
C ALA A 259 2.01 -11.12 -3.76
N CYS A 260 1.66 -10.21 -4.67
CA CYS A 260 0.39 -10.25 -5.40
C CYS A 260 0.23 -11.50 -6.26
N ALA A 261 1.30 -11.93 -6.96
CA ALA A 261 1.28 -13.13 -7.80
C ALA A 261 1.12 -14.42 -6.97
N ILE A 262 1.77 -14.51 -5.80
CA ILE A 262 1.61 -15.62 -4.87
C ILE A 262 0.17 -15.67 -4.33
N ALA A 263 -0.37 -14.53 -3.91
CA ALA A 263 -1.75 -14.43 -3.44
C ALA A 263 -2.76 -14.81 -4.53
N TRP A 264 -2.52 -14.36 -5.77
CA TRP A 264 -3.31 -14.74 -6.95
C TRP A 264 -3.30 -16.25 -7.19
N ARG A 265 -2.12 -16.87 -7.21
CA ARG A 265 -1.97 -18.32 -7.41
C ARG A 265 -2.70 -19.10 -6.32
N LYS A 266 -2.51 -18.71 -5.05
CA LYS A 266 -3.19 -19.35 -3.91
C LYS A 266 -4.71 -19.26 -4.06
N LYS A 267 -5.22 -18.11 -4.50
CA LYS A 267 -6.66 -17.93 -4.69
C LYS A 267 -7.23 -18.87 -5.76
N ILE A 268 -6.57 -18.97 -6.92
CA ILE A 268 -6.98 -19.89 -7.99
C ILE A 268 -6.96 -21.35 -7.54
N THR A 269 -5.99 -21.74 -6.71
CA THR A 269 -5.89 -23.13 -6.23
C THR A 269 -6.88 -23.47 -5.13
N THR A 270 -7.41 -22.49 -4.40
CA THR A 270 -8.36 -22.71 -3.30
C THR A 270 -9.81 -22.61 -3.77
N ASP A 271 -10.08 -21.84 -4.84
CA ASP A 271 -11.41 -21.69 -5.45
C ASP A 271 -11.74 -22.79 -6.51
N ARG A 272 -10.92 -23.85 -6.60
CA ARG A 272 -11.12 -25.04 -7.46
C ARG A 272 -11.47 -26.25 -6.61
#